data_AF-A0AAV5J3K9-F1
#
_entry.id   AF-A0AAV5J3K9-F1
#
_cell.length_a   1.000
_cell.length_b   1.000
_cell.length_c   1.000
_cell.angle_alpha   90.00
_cell.angle_beta   90.00
_cell.angle_gamma   90.00
#
_symmetry.space_group_name_H-M   'P 1'
#
loop_
_entity.id
_entity.type
_entity.pdbx_description
1 polymer ?
#
loop_
_entity_poly.entity_id
_entity_poly.type
_entity_poly.pdbx_seq_one_letter_code
_entity_poly.pdbx_strand_id
1 'polypeptide(L)'
;MQYTASLSNISWVDPATDVLQAYYRNMSGFYTTDFPNESAYFFNFQLEDAPGSLALAQKATKVKVSEYDEEVEIVFQSTKVMNSSQDHPMHLHGYNFYVIGQGTGDYDFEYYPKDFNLVDPPYLNTVSVPKFRWVAIRFKANNSGVWLWHCHLDHHYSLGMNVVIIVKNGNTLETSMREPPPYMPHCDDSSRIRLWRNYDTKALESEI
;
A
#
# COMPACT_ATOMS: atom_id res chain seq x y z
N MET A 1 5.65 -16.44 -19.54
CA MET A 1 5.39 -15.08 -19.02
C MET A 1 4.57 -15.24 -17.76
N GLN A 2 5.03 -14.70 -16.63
CA GLN A 2 4.24 -14.68 -15.39
C GLN A 2 3.49 -13.35 -15.37
N TYR A 3 2.15 -13.40 -15.36
CA TYR A 3 1.34 -12.19 -15.16
C TYR A 3 1.70 -11.57 -13.82
N THR A 4 1.79 -10.25 -13.76
CA THR A 4 2.07 -9.48 -12.54
C THR A 4 1.14 -8.27 -12.50
N ALA A 5 1.00 -7.68 -11.32
CA ALA A 5 0.33 -6.42 -11.10
C ALA A 5 1.35 -5.46 -10.47
N SER A 6 1.15 -4.15 -10.67
CA SER A 6 2.13 -3.16 -10.24
C SER A 6 1.49 -1.82 -9.88
N LEU A 7 2.21 -1.06 -9.07
CA LEU A 7 1.99 0.36 -8.85
C LEU A 7 3.22 1.10 -9.40
N SER A 8 3.02 2.13 -10.23
CA SER A 8 4.10 2.87 -10.88
C SER A 8 5.15 1.98 -11.57
N ASN A 9 4.70 0.91 -12.22
CA ASN A 9 5.53 -0.12 -12.89
C ASN A 9 6.43 -0.97 -11.96
N ILE A 10 6.20 -0.91 -10.64
CA ILE A 10 6.86 -1.75 -9.64
C ILE A 10 5.88 -2.84 -9.17
N SER A 11 6.26 -4.09 -9.39
CA SER A 11 5.53 -5.24 -8.86
C SER A 11 6.19 -5.69 -7.56
N TRP A 12 5.45 -5.58 -6.46
CA TRP A 12 5.93 -5.89 -5.13
C TRP A 12 6.37 -7.35 -5.01
N VAL A 13 7.54 -7.55 -4.40
CA VAL A 13 8.04 -8.87 -3.99
C VAL A 13 8.15 -8.88 -2.47
N ASP A 14 7.59 -9.91 -1.84
CA ASP A 14 7.69 -10.04 -0.39
C ASP A 14 9.14 -10.29 0.04
N PRO A 15 9.67 -9.48 0.96
CA PRO A 15 11.01 -9.69 1.51
C PRO A 15 11.05 -10.89 2.45
N ALA A 16 12.23 -11.47 2.62
CA ALA A 16 12.44 -12.58 3.57
C ALA A 16 12.29 -12.17 5.06
N THR A 17 12.29 -10.87 5.35
CA THR A 17 12.02 -10.29 6.67
C THR A 17 10.99 -9.20 6.49
N ASP A 18 9.99 -9.12 7.36
CA ASP A 18 8.95 -8.11 7.26
C ASP A 18 9.54 -6.69 7.35
N VAL A 19 8.91 -5.77 6.62
CA VAL A 19 9.41 -4.40 6.49
C VAL A 19 9.47 -3.68 7.84
N LEU A 20 8.54 -3.98 8.75
CA LEU A 20 8.52 -3.37 10.09
C LEU A 20 9.74 -3.78 10.91
N GLN A 21 10.07 -5.07 10.98
CA GLN A 21 11.26 -5.54 11.66
C GLN A 21 12.53 -4.99 11.02
N ALA A 22 12.62 -5.03 9.69
CA ALA A 22 13.77 -4.51 8.97
C ALA A 22 13.97 -3.01 9.22
N TYR A 23 12.89 -2.22 9.23
CA TYR A 23 12.92 -0.79 9.53
C TYR A 23 13.30 -0.53 11.00
N TYR A 24 12.60 -1.15 11.95
CA TYR A 24 12.80 -0.91 13.39
C TYR A 24 14.23 -1.27 13.85
N ARG A 25 14.80 -2.34 13.28
CA ARG A 25 16.16 -2.80 13.60
C ARG A 25 17.25 -2.22 12.69
N ASN A 26 16.91 -1.29 11.80
CA ASN A 26 17.82 -0.68 10.83
C ASN A 26 18.61 -1.72 10.00
N MET A 27 17.90 -2.74 9.50
CA MET A 27 18.45 -3.83 8.70
C MET A 27 18.51 -3.43 7.22
N SER A 28 19.64 -3.67 6.57
CA SER A 28 19.84 -3.41 5.14
C SER A 28 19.52 -4.63 4.27
N GLY A 29 19.14 -4.40 3.01
CA GLY A 29 19.01 -5.45 1.99
C GLY A 29 17.62 -6.08 1.85
N PHE A 30 16.64 -5.63 2.63
CA PHE A 30 15.26 -6.15 2.57
C PHE A 30 14.31 -5.28 1.76
N TYR A 31 14.58 -3.98 1.66
CA TYR A 31 13.82 -3.04 0.84
C TYR A 31 14.71 -1.85 0.44
N THR A 32 14.25 -1.05 -0.52
CA THR A 32 14.81 0.27 -0.84
C THR A 32 13.76 1.36 -0.64
N THR A 33 14.19 2.59 -0.36
CA THR A 33 13.30 3.73 -0.02
C THR A 33 12.96 4.63 -1.20
N ASP A 34 13.18 4.14 -2.42
CA ASP A 34 13.09 4.89 -3.67
C ASP A 34 11.83 4.52 -4.48
N PHE A 35 10.71 4.22 -3.80
CA PHE A 35 9.44 4.13 -4.50
C PHE A 35 9.12 5.48 -5.17
N PRO A 36 8.83 5.52 -6.47
CA PRO A 36 8.76 6.78 -7.20
C PRO A 36 7.46 7.54 -6.87
N ASN A 37 7.54 8.87 -6.83
CA ASN A 37 6.36 9.75 -6.64
C ASN A 37 5.47 9.80 -7.89
N GLU A 38 6.06 9.57 -9.05
CA GLU A 38 5.42 9.66 -10.36
C GLU A 38 5.71 8.40 -11.16
N SER A 39 4.87 8.11 -12.15
CA SER A 39 5.18 7.04 -13.10
C SER A 39 6.47 7.37 -13.85
N ALA A 40 7.36 6.40 -14.01
CA ALA A 40 8.58 6.55 -14.82
C ALA A 40 8.28 6.86 -16.30
N TYR A 41 7.05 6.59 -16.75
CA TYR A 41 6.59 6.87 -18.10
C TYR A 41 5.22 7.55 -18.03
N PHE A 42 5.16 8.79 -18.51
CA PHE A 42 3.91 9.44 -18.87
C PHE A 42 3.57 9.02 -20.31
N PHE A 43 2.51 8.24 -20.44
CA PHE A 43 1.90 7.91 -21.72
C PHE A 43 0.42 8.23 -21.60
N ASN A 44 -0.29 8.30 -22.73
CA ASN A 44 -1.74 8.36 -22.66
C ASN A 44 -2.22 7.01 -22.09
N PHE A 45 -2.64 7.03 -20.82
CA PHE A 45 -2.93 5.81 -20.05
C PHE A 45 -4.19 5.09 -20.57
N GLN A 46 -4.90 5.72 -21.52
CA GLN A 46 -6.06 5.20 -22.25
C GLN A 46 -5.70 4.50 -23.57
N LEU A 47 -4.45 4.57 -24.06
CA LEU A 47 -4.07 3.96 -25.33
C LEU A 47 -4.23 2.43 -25.30
N GLU A 48 -4.79 1.89 -26.39
CA GLU A 48 -4.91 0.43 -26.63
C GLU A 48 -3.56 -0.23 -26.86
N ASP A 49 -2.62 0.49 -27.48
CA ASP A 49 -1.29 0.02 -27.86
C ASP A 49 -0.21 0.56 -26.94
N ALA A 50 -0.36 0.32 -25.63
CA ALA A 50 0.75 0.53 -24.70
C ALA A 50 1.95 -0.33 -25.16
N PRO A 51 3.17 0.24 -25.35
CA PRO A 51 4.31 -0.54 -25.81
C PRO A 51 4.55 -1.76 -24.91
N GLY A 52 4.86 -2.92 -25.51
CA GLY A 52 4.98 -4.20 -24.79
C GLY A 52 5.99 -4.20 -23.64
N SER A 53 6.92 -3.24 -23.60
CA SER A 53 7.80 -2.99 -22.45
C SER A 53 7.06 -2.54 -21.18
N LEU A 54 5.91 -1.85 -21.32
CA LEU A 54 5.04 -1.47 -20.20
C LEU A 54 4.23 -2.64 -19.64
N ALA A 55 4.16 -3.77 -20.37
CA ALA A 55 3.53 -4.99 -19.86
C ALA A 55 4.42 -5.73 -18.84
N LEU A 56 5.71 -5.40 -18.76
CA LEU A 56 6.67 -6.03 -17.86
C LEU A 56 7.01 -5.09 -16.71
N ALA A 57 6.32 -5.27 -15.60
CA ALA A 57 6.65 -4.58 -14.36
C ALA A 57 7.99 -5.03 -13.80
N GLN A 58 8.73 -4.09 -13.22
CA GLN A 58 9.95 -4.40 -12.47
C GLN A 58 9.57 -5.03 -11.13
N LYS A 59 10.00 -6.27 -10.91
CA LYS A 59 9.86 -6.92 -9.60
C LYS A 59 10.85 -6.30 -8.61
N ALA A 60 10.34 -5.68 -7.54
CA ALA A 60 11.18 -5.08 -6.50
C ALA A 60 10.39 -4.85 -5.20
N THR A 61 11.12 -4.65 -4.09
CA THR A 61 10.57 -4.29 -2.78
C THR A 61 10.95 -2.84 -2.47
N LYS A 62 10.16 -1.90 -3.01
CA LYS A 62 10.38 -0.46 -2.86
C LYS A 62 9.33 0.14 -1.93
N VAL A 63 9.75 0.88 -0.92
CA VAL A 63 8.87 1.56 0.03
C VAL A 63 8.89 3.07 -0.20
N LYS A 64 7.81 3.73 0.18
CA LYS A 64 7.71 5.18 0.25
C LYS A 64 7.95 5.62 1.68
N VAL A 65 8.87 6.55 1.91
CA VAL A 65 9.10 7.14 3.24
C VAL A 65 8.44 8.51 3.28
N SER A 66 7.78 8.81 4.39
CA SER A 66 7.13 10.07 4.70
C SER A 66 7.54 10.55 6.10
N GLU A 67 7.68 11.85 6.26
CA GLU A 67 7.94 12.44 7.57
C GLU A 67 6.65 12.44 8.41
N TYR A 68 6.81 12.41 9.73
CA TYR A 68 5.65 12.56 10.62
C TYR A 68 4.96 13.91 10.36
N ASP A 69 3.64 13.89 10.30
CA ASP A 69 2.77 15.06 10.09
C ASP A 69 2.78 15.65 8.67
N GLU A 70 3.43 14.99 7.71
CA GLU A 70 3.39 15.38 6.30
C GLU A 70 1.95 15.28 5.75
N GLU A 71 1.52 16.29 4.98
CA GLU A 71 0.25 16.27 4.26
C GLU A 71 0.48 15.63 2.89
N VAL A 72 -0.15 14.48 2.67
CA VAL A 72 0.11 13.64 1.51
C VAL A 72 -1.11 13.65 0.60
N GLU A 73 -0.94 14.07 -0.65
CA GLU A 73 -1.89 13.90 -1.73
C GLU A 73 -1.43 12.77 -2.65
N ILE A 74 -2.33 11.87 -3.02
CA ILE A 74 -2.02 10.79 -3.93
C ILE A 74 -3.11 10.66 -4.97
N VAL A 75 -2.67 10.56 -6.22
CA VAL A 75 -3.54 10.37 -7.37
C VAL A 75 -3.32 8.98 -7.92
N PHE A 76 -4.36 8.15 -7.86
CA PHE A 76 -4.39 6.89 -8.58
C PHE A 76 -4.79 7.14 -10.02
N GLN A 77 -4.07 6.54 -10.95
CA GLN A 77 -4.41 6.53 -12.37
C GLN A 77 -4.58 5.09 -12.83
N SER A 78 -5.78 4.72 -13.27
CA SER A 78 -5.99 3.44 -13.96
C SER A 78 -5.33 3.49 -15.34
N THR A 79 -4.74 2.38 -15.77
CA THR A 79 -4.13 2.22 -17.11
C THR A 79 -4.83 1.12 -17.91
N LYS A 80 -4.70 1.16 -19.24
CA LYS A 80 -5.21 0.13 -20.17
C LYS A 80 -4.14 -0.91 -20.56
N VAL A 81 -3.06 -1.03 -19.80
CA VAL A 81 -1.98 -1.99 -20.12
C VAL A 81 -2.56 -3.40 -20.30
N MET A 82 -2.14 -4.09 -21.38
CA MET A 82 -2.62 -5.42 -21.79
C MET A 82 -4.15 -5.55 -21.99
N ASN A 83 -4.87 -4.44 -22.23
CA ASN A 83 -6.33 -4.43 -22.31
C ASN A 83 -7.03 -5.03 -21.07
N SER A 84 -6.35 -5.03 -19.91
CA SER A 84 -6.83 -5.70 -18.69
C SER A 84 -7.33 -4.72 -17.62
N SER A 85 -7.70 -3.50 -18.01
CA SER A 85 -8.17 -2.48 -17.08
C SER A 85 -9.45 -2.96 -16.36
N GLN A 86 -9.44 -2.81 -15.05
CA GLN A 86 -10.47 -3.25 -14.10
C GLN A 86 -10.66 -2.16 -13.04
N ASP A 87 -11.67 -2.33 -12.20
CA ASP A 87 -11.83 -1.50 -11.01
C ASP A 87 -10.90 -2.03 -9.90
N HIS A 88 -10.18 -1.13 -9.26
CA HIS A 88 -9.19 -1.48 -8.23
C HIS A 88 -9.58 -0.83 -6.88
N PRO A 89 -10.09 -1.60 -5.90
CA PRO A 89 -10.32 -1.09 -4.56
C PRO A 89 -8.98 -0.91 -3.83
N MET A 90 -8.50 0.32 -3.72
CA MET A 90 -7.23 0.63 -3.08
C MET A 90 -7.43 0.92 -1.59
N HIS A 91 -6.75 0.16 -0.73
CA HIS A 91 -6.89 0.20 0.73
C HIS A 91 -5.58 0.55 1.43
N LEU A 92 -5.60 1.59 2.26
CA LEU A 92 -4.46 2.03 3.06
C LEU A 92 -4.62 1.59 4.52
N HIS A 93 -3.65 0.85 5.04
CA HIS A 93 -3.61 0.46 6.44
C HIS A 93 -3.25 1.66 7.33
N GLY A 94 -3.72 1.66 8.59
CA GLY A 94 -3.35 2.68 9.59
C GLY A 94 -3.97 4.07 9.40
N TYR A 95 -4.69 4.29 8.30
CA TYR A 95 -5.27 5.59 7.94
C TYR A 95 -6.67 5.44 7.36
N ASN A 96 -7.49 6.45 7.63
CA ASN A 96 -8.53 6.87 6.71
C ASN A 96 -8.01 8.10 5.94
N PHE A 97 -8.59 8.38 4.79
CA PHE A 97 -8.22 9.47 3.89
C PHE A 97 -9.46 10.13 3.31
N TYR A 98 -9.32 11.38 2.89
CA TYR A 98 -10.36 12.13 2.19
C TYR A 98 -10.26 11.85 0.68
N VAL A 99 -11.38 11.48 0.05
CA VAL A 99 -11.47 11.39 -1.41
C VAL A 99 -11.88 12.75 -1.96
N ILE A 100 -10.92 13.49 -2.48
CA ILE A 100 -11.08 14.92 -2.83
C ILE A 100 -11.46 15.14 -4.30
N GLY A 101 -11.24 14.15 -5.15
CA GLY A 101 -11.55 14.26 -6.57
C GLY A 101 -11.52 12.92 -7.27
N GLN A 102 -12.26 12.85 -8.38
CA GLN A 102 -12.21 11.74 -9.32
C GLN A 102 -12.58 12.25 -10.71
N GLY A 103 -12.09 11.59 -11.75
CA GLY A 103 -12.39 12.01 -13.12
C GLY A 103 -12.13 10.92 -14.13
N THR A 104 -12.54 11.17 -15.35
CA THR A 104 -12.31 10.27 -16.49
C THR A 104 -11.05 10.63 -17.24
N GLY A 105 -10.44 9.63 -17.88
CA GLY A 105 -9.23 9.83 -18.67
C GLY A 105 -7.99 9.96 -17.80
N ASP A 106 -7.03 10.70 -18.32
CA ASP A 106 -5.75 10.91 -17.66
C ASP A 106 -5.83 12.13 -16.74
N TYR A 107 -5.22 12.02 -15.56
CA TYR A 107 -5.15 13.12 -14.61
C TYR A 107 -4.28 14.27 -15.14
N ASP A 108 -4.85 15.46 -15.15
CA ASP A 108 -4.17 16.72 -15.44
C ASP A 108 -3.90 17.49 -14.13
N PHE A 109 -2.61 17.71 -13.85
CA PHE A 109 -2.12 18.34 -12.61
C PHE A 109 -2.42 19.84 -12.52
N GLU A 110 -2.78 20.51 -13.61
CA GLU A 110 -3.10 21.95 -13.61
C GLU A 110 -4.60 22.22 -13.63
N TYR A 111 -5.36 21.31 -14.22
CA TYR A 111 -6.80 21.46 -14.42
C TYR A 111 -7.60 20.96 -13.21
N TYR A 112 -7.46 19.67 -12.85
CA TYR A 112 -8.35 19.05 -11.88
C TYR A 112 -8.21 19.51 -10.42
N PRO A 113 -7.03 19.93 -9.91
CA PRO A 113 -6.94 20.45 -8.55
C PRO A 113 -7.86 21.63 -8.24
N LYS A 114 -8.28 22.38 -9.27
CA LYS A 114 -9.20 23.51 -9.15
C LYS A 114 -10.62 23.10 -8.78
N ASP A 115 -10.99 21.86 -9.08
CA ASP A 115 -12.34 21.31 -8.91
C ASP A 115 -12.44 20.31 -7.74
N PHE A 116 -11.39 20.19 -6.92
CA PHE A 116 -11.41 19.30 -5.76
C PHE A 116 -12.48 19.70 -4.74
N ASN A 117 -13.18 18.69 -4.19
CA ASN A 117 -14.02 18.88 -3.02
C ASN A 117 -13.12 19.00 -1.77
N LEU A 118 -12.92 20.23 -1.32
CA LEU A 118 -12.16 20.56 -0.11
C LEU A 118 -13.05 21.00 1.06
N VAL A 119 -14.37 20.82 0.94
CA VAL A 119 -15.34 21.24 1.97
C VAL A 119 -15.84 20.03 2.76
N ASP A 120 -16.36 19.01 2.07
CA ASP A 120 -16.95 17.82 2.68
C ASP A 120 -16.61 16.51 1.93
N PRO A 121 -15.33 16.26 1.59
CA PRO A 121 -14.96 15.03 0.91
C PRO A 121 -15.25 13.78 1.76
N PRO A 122 -15.66 12.65 1.15
CA PRO A 122 -15.83 11.39 1.86
C PRO A 122 -14.55 10.95 2.57
N TYR A 123 -14.67 10.48 3.81
CA TYR A 123 -13.56 10.00 4.64
C TYR A 123 -13.58 8.47 4.75
N LEU A 124 -12.69 7.79 4.04
CA LEU A 124 -12.70 6.34 3.80
C LEU A 124 -11.32 5.72 4.04
N ASN A 125 -11.22 4.41 4.26
CA ASN A 125 -9.94 3.67 4.23
C ASN A 125 -9.70 2.91 2.91
N THR A 126 -10.74 2.80 2.08
CA THR A 126 -10.72 2.06 0.82
C THR A 126 -11.50 2.86 -0.21
N VAL A 127 -10.95 3.02 -1.41
CA VAL A 127 -11.62 3.68 -2.53
C VAL A 127 -11.47 2.87 -3.79
N SER A 128 -12.57 2.71 -4.54
CA SER A 128 -12.50 2.10 -5.87
C SER A 128 -11.90 3.10 -6.85
N VAL A 129 -10.83 2.69 -7.54
CA VAL A 129 -10.28 3.39 -8.69
C VAL A 129 -10.88 2.74 -9.93
N PRO A 130 -11.86 3.37 -10.60
CA PRO A 130 -12.53 2.72 -11.70
C PRO A 130 -11.62 2.63 -12.94
N LYS A 131 -11.95 1.68 -13.81
CA LYS A 131 -11.33 1.57 -15.14
C LYS A 131 -11.41 2.91 -15.89
N PHE A 132 -10.30 3.31 -16.52
CA PHE A 132 -10.17 4.53 -17.32
C PHE A 132 -10.37 5.84 -16.55
N ARG A 133 -10.16 5.81 -15.23
CA ARG A 133 -10.35 6.97 -14.35
C ARG A 133 -9.15 7.19 -13.45
N TRP A 134 -9.19 8.36 -12.82
CA TRP A 134 -8.30 8.70 -11.72
C TRP A 134 -9.11 9.03 -10.47
N VAL A 135 -8.48 8.86 -9.32
CA VAL A 135 -9.01 9.23 -8.00
C VAL A 135 -7.90 9.90 -7.21
N ALA A 136 -8.17 11.09 -6.67
CA ALA A 136 -7.27 11.84 -5.81
C ALA A 136 -7.72 11.72 -4.35
N ILE A 137 -6.77 11.42 -3.47
CA ILE A 137 -6.99 11.34 -2.02
C ILE A 137 -6.01 12.22 -1.26
N ARG A 138 -6.39 12.64 -0.05
CA ARG A 138 -5.48 13.28 0.92
C ARG A 138 -5.56 12.65 2.29
N PHE A 139 -4.42 12.53 2.95
CA PHE A 139 -4.34 12.21 4.38
C PHE A 139 -3.13 12.90 5.01
N LYS A 140 -3.12 12.95 6.33
CA LYS A 140 -1.97 13.42 7.10
C LYS A 140 -1.21 12.23 7.65
N ALA A 141 0.09 12.13 7.39
CA ALA A 141 0.96 11.05 7.85
C ALA A 141 1.31 11.18 9.34
N ASN A 142 0.30 11.16 10.21
CA ASN A 142 0.40 11.42 11.65
C ASN A 142 0.37 10.15 12.52
N ASN A 143 0.59 8.98 11.91
CA ASN A 143 0.66 7.68 12.58
C ASN A 143 1.98 6.99 12.22
N SER A 144 3.00 7.13 13.08
CA SER A 144 4.32 6.54 12.85
C SER A 144 4.24 5.01 12.81
N GLY A 145 4.85 4.42 11.78
CA GLY A 145 4.70 2.99 11.52
C GLY A 145 5.06 2.60 10.10
N VAL A 146 4.73 1.36 9.77
CA VAL A 146 4.95 0.75 8.47
C VAL A 146 3.59 0.25 7.98
N TRP A 147 3.06 0.90 6.96
CA TRP A 147 1.67 0.78 6.54
C TRP A 147 1.57 0.24 5.13
N LEU A 148 0.89 -0.90 4.98
CA LEU A 148 0.63 -1.49 3.68
C LEU A 148 -0.45 -0.69 2.94
N TRP A 149 -0.22 -0.47 1.67
CA TRP A 149 -1.20 0.06 0.74
C TRP A 149 -1.30 -0.83 -0.47
N HIS A 150 -2.49 -1.36 -0.71
CA HIS A 150 -2.66 -2.38 -1.73
C HIS A 150 -4.04 -2.35 -2.37
N CYS A 151 -4.13 -3.02 -3.52
CA CYS A 151 -5.41 -3.42 -4.08
C CYS A 151 -6.04 -4.50 -3.19
N HIS A 152 -7.30 -4.34 -2.83
CA HIS A 152 -8.07 -5.25 -1.97
C HIS A 152 -8.68 -6.42 -2.74
N LEU A 153 -8.19 -6.68 -3.96
CA LEU A 153 -8.45 -7.91 -4.70
C LEU A 153 -7.25 -8.83 -4.51
N ASP A 154 -7.42 -9.94 -3.81
CA ASP A 154 -6.33 -10.86 -3.40
C ASP A 154 -5.45 -11.32 -4.56
N HIS A 155 -6.03 -11.49 -5.76
CA HIS A 155 -5.26 -11.83 -6.95
C HIS A 155 -4.33 -10.68 -7.39
N HIS A 156 -4.78 -9.41 -7.35
CA HIS A 156 -3.90 -8.28 -7.63
C HIS A 156 -2.88 -8.04 -6.53
N TYR A 157 -3.26 -8.23 -5.26
CA TYR A 157 -2.37 -8.19 -4.11
C TYR A 157 -1.22 -9.19 -4.27
N SER A 158 -1.54 -10.48 -4.47
CA SER A 158 -0.53 -11.54 -4.63
C SER A 158 0.31 -11.43 -5.90
N LEU A 159 -0.19 -10.72 -6.92
CA LEU A 159 0.55 -10.40 -8.14
C LEU A 159 1.42 -9.13 -8.02
N GLY A 160 1.40 -8.44 -6.87
CA GLY A 160 2.35 -7.38 -6.54
C GLY A 160 1.81 -5.95 -6.64
N MET A 161 0.49 -5.73 -6.68
CA MET A 161 -0.12 -4.38 -6.67
C MET A 161 -0.15 -3.79 -5.25
N ASN A 162 1.04 -3.68 -4.65
CA ASN A 162 1.24 -3.27 -3.28
C ASN A 162 2.37 -2.24 -3.19
N VAL A 163 2.30 -1.36 -2.21
CA VAL A 163 3.39 -0.52 -1.75
C VAL A 163 3.32 -0.42 -0.23
N VAL A 164 4.46 -0.17 0.41
CA VAL A 164 4.50 0.10 1.85
C VAL A 164 4.91 1.55 2.06
N ILE A 165 4.18 2.25 2.92
CA ILE A 165 4.49 3.60 3.38
C ILE A 165 5.09 3.51 4.79
N ILE A 166 6.32 3.96 4.94
CA ILE A 166 6.98 4.13 6.23
C ILE A 166 6.76 5.58 6.67
N VAL A 167 6.12 5.77 7.81
CA VAL A 167 5.98 7.08 8.46
C VAL A 167 6.94 7.12 9.63
N LYS A 168 7.90 8.05 9.57
CA LYS A 168 8.95 8.19 10.59
C LYS A 168 8.36 8.63 11.94
N ASN A 169 9.16 8.49 12.98
CA ASN A 169 8.83 9.04 14.29
C ASN A 169 8.76 10.58 14.23
N GLY A 170 7.79 11.15 14.93
CA GLY A 170 7.75 12.57 15.26
C GLY A 170 8.68 12.91 16.44
N ASN A 171 8.46 14.07 17.04
CA ASN A 171 9.36 14.65 18.04
C ASN A 171 9.12 14.19 19.49
N THR A 172 8.08 13.38 19.73
CA THR A 172 7.68 12.91 21.07
C THR A 172 7.56 11.39 21.11
N LEU A 173 7.46 10.82 22.32
CA LEU A 173 7.22 9.39 22.52
C LEU A 173 5.82 9.00 21.99
N GLU A 174 4.83 9.87 22.15
CA GLU A 174 3.45 9.68 21.69
C GLU A 174 3.35 9.66 20.16
N THR A 175 4.25 10.40 19.50
CA THR A 175 4.37 10.45 18.03
C THR A 175 5.44 9.50 17.51
N SER A 176 5.90 8.53 18.30
CA SER A 176 6.90 7.55 17.88
C SER A 176 6.28 6.16 17.81
N MET A 177 6.82 5.31 16.94
CA MET A 177 6.48 3.89 16.92
C MET A 177 6.72 3.27 18.29
N ARG A 178 5.81 2.38 18.70
CA ARG A 178 5.96 1.58 19.91
C ARG A 178 7.04 0.52 19.74
N GLU A 179 7.59 0.07 20.87
CA GLU A 179 8.50 -1.07 20.87
C GLU A 179 7.77 -2.35 20.38
N PRO A 180 8.43 -3.18 19.55
CA PRO A 180 7.89 -4.47 19.14
C PRO A 180 7.66 -5.37 20.35
N PRO A 181 6.50 -6.05 20.45
CA PRO A 181 6.28 -7.03 21.49
C PRO A 181 7.36 -8.14 21.49
N PRO A 182 7.76 -8.68 22.65
CA PRO A 182 8.82 -9.69 22.74
C PRO A 182 8.44 -11.04 22.10
N TYR A 183 7.17 -11.22 21.77
CA TYR A 183 6.59 -12.45 21.21
C TYR A 183 6.26 -12.34 19.72
N MET A 184 6.83 -11.37 18.99
CA MET A 184 6.71 -11.31 17.53
C MET A 184 7.25 -12.61 16.90
N PRO A 185 6.54 -13.21 15.91
CA PRO A 185 7.03 -14.40 15.22
C PRO A 185 8.39 -14.16 14.55
N HIS A 186 9.25 -15.18 14.54
CA HIS A 186 10.52 -15.11 13.84
C HIS A 186 10.33 -15.23 12.32
N CYS A 187 11.04 -14.43 11.53
CA CYS A 187 10.97 -14.48 10.06
C CYS A 187 11.54 -15.79 9.47
N ASP A 188 12.48 -16.44 10.18
CA ASP A 188 13.05 -17.72 9.79
C ASP A 188 12.14 -18.91 10.14
N ASP A 189 11.10 -18.68 10.95
CA ASP A 189 10.15 -19.72 11.31
C ASP A 189 9.18 -19.90 10.15
N SER A 190 9.42 -20.93 9.32
CA SER A 190 8.45 -21.40 8.35
C SER A 190 7.16 -21.75 9.11
N SER A 191 6.23 -20.81 9.16
CA SER A 191 5.05 -20.89 10.03
C SER A 191 4.33 -22.23 9.85
N ARG A 192 4.62 -23.17 10.75
CA ARG A 192 3.75 -24.31 10.96
C ARG A 192 2.53 -23.68 11.59
N ILE A 193 1.46 -23.51 10.80
CA ILE A 193 0.14 -23.14 11.31
C ILE A 193 -0.16 -24.09 12.47
N ARG A 194 0.08 -23.65 13.71
CA ARG A 194 -0.31 -24.36 14.91
C ARG A 194 -1.74 -23.92 15.18
N LEU A 195 -2.68 -24.70 14.66
CA LEU A 195 -4.07 -24.61 15.11
C LEU A 195 -4.06 -24.90 16.61
N TRP A 196 -4.19 -23.86 17.44
CA TRP A 196 -4.40 -24.01 18.87
C TRP A 196 -5.78 -24.67 19.06
N ARG A 197 -5.81 -26.01 19.17
CA ARG A 197 -6.98 -26.72 19.68
C ARG A 197 -7.05 -26.47 21.19
N ASN A 198 -7.72 -25.41 21.58
CA ASN A 198 -8.19 -25.26 22.95
C ASN A 198 -9.32 -26.26 23.18
N TYR A 199 -9.02 -27.39 23.83
CA TYR A 199 -9.96 -28.15 24.68
C TYR A 199 -9.13 -29.05 25.61
N ASP A 200 -8.72 -28.51 26.75
CA ASP A 200 -8.29 -29.31 27.89
C ASP A 200 -9.35 -29.13 29.00
N THR A 201 -10.47 -29.85 28.86
CA THR A 201 -11.59 -29.86 29.83
C THR A 201 -11.36 -30.88 30.95
N LYS A 202 -10.16 -30.98 31.51
CA LYS A 202 -9.86 -31.95 32.59
C LYS A 202 -9.10 -31.36 33.79
N ALA A 203 -9.40 -30.12 34.18
CA ALA A 203 -8.81 -29.54 35.39
C ALA A 203 -9.79 -28.76 36.29
N LEU A 204 -11.09 -29.05 36.25
CA LEU A 204 -12.09 -28.42 37.14
C LEU A 204 -13.11 -29.42 37.72
N GLU A 205 -12.63 -30.52 38.32
CA GLU A 205 -13.46 -31.40 39.18
C GLU A 205 -12.70 -31.83 40.46
N SER A 206 -12.06 -30.88 41.17
CA SER A 206 -11.50 -31.23 42.49
C SER A 206 -11.58 -30.17 43.57
N GLU A 207 -12.36 -29.10 43.43
CA GLU A 207 -12.75 -28.25 44.57
C GLU A 207 -14.18 -27.71 44.37
N ILE A 208 -15.02 -27.99 45.37
CA ILE A 208 -16.47 -27.71 45.59
C ILE A 208 -17.39 -28.91 45.31
#